data_AF-A0A9W4TLL9-F1
#
_entry.id   AF-A0A9W4TLL9-F1
#
_cell.length_a   1.000
_cell.length_b   1.000
_cell.length_c   1.000
_cell.angle_alpha   90.00
_cell.angle_beta   90.00
_cell.angle_gamma   90.00
#
_symmetry.space_group_name_H-M   'P 1'
#
loop_
_entity.id
_entity.type
_entity.pdbx_description
1 polymer ?
#
loop_
_entity_poly.entity_id
_entity_poly.type
_entity_poly.pdbx_seq_one_letter_code
_entity_poly.pdbx_strand_id
1 'polypeptide(L)'
;MTILANNIQRRCERSVITAYQELKSAGVDEVQVFKSCTNLYRIYHPESSITEARLLVSEWIDHYFYNVSDGGTRGCNCAEASGNLKH
;
A
#
# COMPACT_ATOMS: atom_id res chain seq x y z
N MET A 1 20.69 -4.09 -13.09
CA MET A 1 19.59 -3.19 -13.47
C MET A 1 18.84 -2.84 -12.19
N THR A 2 19.05 -1.62 -11.68
CA THR A 2 18.64 -1.16 -10.35
C THR A 2 17.17 -0.73 -10.40
N ILE A 3 16.25 -1.50 -9.81
CA ILE A 3 14.84 -1.11 -9.71
C ILE A 3 14.70 -0.18 -8.51
N LEU A 4 15.23 1.03 -8.67
CA LEU A 4 15.22 2.14 -7.71
C LEU A 4 14.12 1.99 -6.67
N ALA A 5 14.47 1.78 -5.40
CA ALA A 5 13.55 1.61 -4.25
C ALA A 5 12.28 2.49 -4.29
N ASN A 6 12.40 3.73 -4.79
CA ASN A 6 11.29 4.66 -5.00
C ASN A 6 10.16 4.09 -5.90
N ASN A 7 10.49 3.24 -6.88
CA ASN A 7 9.52 2.56 -7.75
C ASN A 7 8.75 1.46 -7.01
N ILE A 8 9.41 0.75 -6.08
CA ILE A 8 8.78 -0.30 -5.28
C ILE A 8 7.81 0.31 -4.27
N GLN A 9 8.18 1.44 -3.66
CA GLN A 9 7.27 2.17 -2.77
C GLN A 9 5.98 2.61 -3.47
N ARG A 10 6.13 3.16 -4.68
CA ARG A 10 5.01 3.50 -5.56
C ARG A 10 4.22 2.27 -6.03
N ARG A 11 4.82 1.09 -6.10
CA ARG A 11 4.13 -0.16 -6.49
C ARG A 11 3.22 -0.69 -5.39
N CYS A 12 3.66 -0.68 -4.12
CA CYS A 12 2.82 -1.09 -3.00
C CYS A 12 1.61 -0.16 -2.86
N GLU A 13 1.86 1.15 -2.93
CA GLU A 13 0.80 2.16 -2.95
C GLU A 13 -0.19 1.93 -4.09
N ARG A 14 0.30 1.87 -5.34
CA ARG A 14 -0.57 1.67 -6.52
C ARG A 14 -1.36 0.37 -6.43
N SER A 15 -0.75 -0.71 -5.92
CA SER A 15 -1.45 -1.99 -5.73
C SER A 15 -2.62 -1.88 -4.76
N VAL A 16 -2.42 -1.15 -3.65
CA VAL A 16 -3.47 -0.89 -2.66
C VAL A 16 -4.56 0.00 -3.25
N ILE A 17 -4.21 1.09 -3.93
CA ILE A 17 -5.18 2.01 -4.52
C ILE A 17 -6.01 1.31 -5.59
N THR A 18 -5.39 0.54 -6.48
CA THR A 18 -6.12 -0.25 -7.48
C THR A 18 -7.06 -1.25 -6.82
N ALA A 19 -6.60 -2.01 -5.83
CA ALA A 19 -7.47 -2.95 -5.11
C ALA A 19 -8.65 -2.25 -4.41
N TYR A 20 -8.42 -1.07 -3.82
CA TYR A 20 -9.47 -0.27 -3.21
C TYR A 20 -10.53 0.16 -4.23
N GLN A 21 -10.12 0.64 -5.41
CA GLN A 21 -11.03 1.04 -6.50
C GLN A 21 -11.86 -0.14 -7.01
N GLU A 22 -11.23 -1.28 -7.27
CA GLU A 22 -11.91 -2.47 -7.79
C GLU A 22 -12.96 -2.99 -6.81
N LEU A 23 -12.60 -3.11 -5.52
CA LEU A 23 -13.53 -3.59 -4.50
C LEU A 23 -14.68 -2.61 -4.27
N LYS A 24 -14.41 -1.30 -4.29
CA LYS A 24 -15.45 -0.27 -4.19
C LYS A 24 -16.38 -0.28 -5.40
N SER A 25 -15.85 -0.47 -6.60
CA SER A 25 -16.65 -0.63 -7.83
C SER A 25 -17.49 -1.91 -7.83
N ALA A 26 -17.03 -2.97 -7.14
CA ALA A 26 -17.78 -4.20 -6.95
C ALA A 26 -18.89 -4.09 -5.87
N GLY A 27 -19.03 -2.93 -5.21
CA GLY A 27 -20.04 -2.69 -4.19
C GLY A 27 -19.72 -3.32 -2.82
N VAL A 28 -18.45 -3.62 -2.56
CA VAL A 28 -18.01 -4.12 -1.25
C VAL A 28 -18.10 -2.99 -0.21
N ASP A 29 -18.56 -3.32 0.99
CA ASP A 29 -18.65 -2.38 2.12
C ASP A 29 -17.30 -1.73 2.44
N GLU A 30 -17.30 -0.43 2.75
CA GLU A 30 -16.08 0.38 2.91
C GLU A 30 -15.15 -0.16 4.02
N VAL A 31 -15.70 -0.68 5.11
CA VAL A 31 -14.92 -1.29 6.19
C VAL A 31 -14.26 -2.59 5.71
N GLN A 32 -14.96 -3.37 4.88
CA GLN A 32 -14.39 -4.58 4.28
C GLN A 32 -13.31 -4.26 3.24
N VAL A 33 -13.53 -3.26 2.38
CA VAL A 33 -12.52 -2.80 1.41
C VAL A 33 -11.25 -2.38 2.15
N PHE A 34 -11.37 -1.58 3.21
CA PHE A 34 -10.23 -1.11 3.99
C PHE A 34 -9.46 -2.26 4.65
N LYS A 35 -10.17 -3.24 5.22
CA LYS A 35 -9.55 -4.45 5.79
C LYS A 35 -8.80 -5.25 4.74
N SER A 36 -9.39 -5.44 3.56
CA SER A 36 -8.76 -6.15 2.44
C SER A 36 -7.49 -5.44 1.96
N CYS A 37 -7.52 -4.11 1.85
CA CYS A 37 -6.34 -3.31 1.50
C CYS A 37 -5.24 -3.39 2.55
N THR A 38 -5.61 -3.35 3.84
CA THR A 38 -4.68 -3.53 4.96
C THR A 38 -4.03 -4.92 4.94
N ASN A 39 -4.82 -5.96 4.66
CA ASN A 39 -4.30 -7.32 4.55
C ASN A 39 -3.39 -7.48 3.33
N LEU A 40 -3.77 -6.92 2.17
CA LEU A 40 -2.95 -6.91 0.96
C LEU A 40 -1.58 -6.30 1.25
N TYR A 41 -1.53 -5.14 1.92
CA TYR A 41 -0.26 -4.53 2.33
C TYR A 41 0.59 -5.46 3.20
N ARG A 42 -0.03 -6.14 4.17
CA ARG A 42 0.66 -7.07 5.08
C ARG A 42 1.12 -8.38 4.44
N ILE A 43 0.53 -8.79 3.32
CA ILE A 43 1.05 -9.93 2.53
C ILE A 43 2.45 -9.59 1.99
N TYR A 44 2.66 -8.34 1.59
CA TYR A 44 3.98 -7.86 1.13
C TYR A 44 4.90 -7.43 2.29
N HIS A 45 4.32 -6.96 3.40
CA HIS A 45 5.04 -6.51 4.60
C HIS A 45 4.54 -7.23 5.85
N PRO A 46 4.87 -8.53 6.02
CA PRO A 46 4.44 -9.28 7.20
C PRO A 46 5.06 -8.73 8.49
N GLU A 47 6.22 -8.04 8.37
CA GLU A 47 6.93 -7.36 9.45
C GLU A 47 6.24 -6.08 9.94
N SER A 48 5.38 -5.46 9.12
CA SER A 48 4.65 -4.25 9.53
C SER A 48 3.55 -4.60 10.53
N SER A 49 3.46 -3.81 11.58
CA SER A 49 2.38 -3.92 12.55
C SER A 49 1.03 -3.64 11.90
N ILE A 50 -0.05 -4.23 12.41
CA ILE A 50 -1.40 -3.96 11.91
C ILE A 50 -1.76 -2.47 12.01
N THR A 51 -1.29 -1.78 13.05
CA THR A 51 -1.52 -0.34 13.25
C THR A 51 -0.82 0.48 12.18
N GLU A 52 0.44 0.18 11.87
CA GLU A 52 1.21 0.87 10.82
C GLU A 52 0.59 0.67 9.45
N ALA A 53 0.20 -0.57 9.13
CA ALA A 53 -0.49 -0.88 7.89
C ALA A 53 -1.77 -0.06 7.71
N ARG A 54 -2.59 0.05 8.76
CA ARG A 54 -3.82 0.85 8.72
C ARG A 54 -3.52 2.33 8.49
N LEU A 55 -2.56 2.89 9.21
CA LEU A 55 -2.19 4.31 9.07
C LEU A 55 -1.72 4.65 7.65
N LEU A 56 -0.84 3.82 7.08
CA LEU A 56 -0.35 4.01 5.71
C LEU A 56 -1.48 3.86 4.67
N VAL A 57 -2.29 2.81 4.78
CA VAL A 57 -3.40 2.59 3.84
C VAL A 57 -4.44 3.72 3.94
N SER A 58 -4.75 4.20 5.14
CA SER A 58 -5.61 5.38 5.34
C SER A 58 -5.05 6.62 4.66
N GLU A 59 -3.76 6.92 4.86
CA GLU A 59 -3.10 8.07 4.25
C GLU A 59 -3.12 7.99 2.71
N TRP A 60 -2.86 6.82 2.14
CA TRP A 60 -2.88 6.63 0.68
C TRP A 60 -4.29 6.81 0.12
N ILE A 61 -5.31 6.25 0.76
CA ILE A 61 -6.70 6.43 0.34
C ILE A 61 -7.10 7.91 0.47
N ASP A 62 -6.79 8.57 1.59
CA ASP A 62 -7.08 10.00 1.77
C ASP A 62 -6.46 10.84 0.65
N HIS A 63 -5.17 10.63 0.39
CA HIS A 63 -4.43 11.34 -0.64
C HIS A 63 -5.00 11.13 -2.05
N TYR A 64 -5.30 9.88 -2.45
CA TYR A 64 -5.77 9.60 -3.80
C TYR A 64 -7.22 9.99 -4.06
N PHE A 65 -8.09 9.96 -3.04
CA PHE A 65 -9.53 10.16 -3.22
C PHE A 65 -10.07 11.48 -2.69
N TYR A 66 -9.42 12.09 -1.70
CA TYR A 66 -9.91 13.29 -1.03
C TYR A 66 -8.94 14.46 -1.14
N ASN A 67 -7.64 14.19 -1.20
CA ASN A 67 -6.62 15.21 -1.03
C ASN A 67 -5.55 15.11 -2.14
N VAL A 68 -5.92 15.58 -3.34
CA VAL A 68 -4.99 15.78 -4.48
C VAL A 68 -4.08 16.99 -4.20
N SER A 69 -3.42 16.99 -3.05
CA SER A 69 -2.40 17.98 -2.68
C SER A 69 -1.08 17.62 -3.37
N ASP A 70 -0.32 18.62 -3.80
CA ASP A 70 0.94 18.51 -4.57
C ASP A 70 2.09 17.77 -3.83
N GLY A 71 1.88 17.39 -2.56
CA GLY A 71 2.85 16.65 -1.74
C GLY A 71 2.65 15.14 -1.77
N GLY A 72 3.73 14.37 -1.88
CA GLY A 72 3.67 12.90 -1.87
C GLY A 72 3.28 12.30 -0.52
N THR A 73 2.70 11.10 -0.53
CA THR A 73 2.48 10.27 0.66
C THR A 73 3.80 9.80 1.26
N ARG A 74 3.78 9.30 2.50
CA ARG A 74 4.99 8.78 3.19
C ARG A 74 5.61 7.55 2.52
N GLY A 75 4.94 6.95 1.54
CA GLY A 75 5.36 5.68 0.93
C GLY A 75 5.47 4.53 1.95
N CYS A 76 5.76 3.32 1.50
CA CYS A 76 6.17 2.23 2.41
C CYS A 76 7.68 2.31 2.64
N ASN A 77 8.20 1.87 3.79
CA ASN A 77 9.65 1.70 3.95
C ASN A 77 10.15 0.38 3.32
N CYS A 78 9.75 0.12 2.08
CA CYS A 78 10.12 -1.07 1.35
C CYS A 78 11.63 -1.08 1.08
N ALA A 79 12.39 -1.93 1.76
CA ALA A 79 13.73 -2.29 1.32
C ALA A 79 13.59 -2.98 -0.05
N GLU A 80 14.43 -2.64 -1.04
CA GLU A 80 14.48 -3.43 -2.28
C GLU A 80 14.74 -4.89 -1.87
N ALA A 81 13.74 -5.75 -1.98
CA ALA A 81 13.91 -7.18 -1.79
C ALA A 81 14.72 -7.75 -2.96
N SER A 82 16.00 -7.39 -3.03
CA SER A 82 17.02 -8.22 -3.64
C SER A 82 17.22 -9.38 -2.68
N GLY A 83 16.73 -10.56 -3.09
CA GLY A 83 16.69 -11.75 -2.26
C GLY A 83 18.01 -12.04 -1.56
N ASN A 84 17.96 -12.13 -0.23
CA ASN A 84 18.96 -12.86 0.52
C ASN A 84 18.38 -14.25 0.81
N LEU A 85 18.42 -15.10 -0.23
CA LEU A 85 18.37 -16.54 -0.05
C LEU A 85 19.69 -16.93 0.63
N LYS A 86 19.67 -17.03 1.96
CA LYS A 86 20.76 -17.65 2.71
C LYS A 86 20.69 -19.16 2.45
N HIS A 87 21.61 -19.68 1.65
CA HIS A 87 22.02 -21.09 1.71
C HIS A 87 23.14 -21.18 2.75
#